data_AF-A0A6S7B3C1-F1
#
_entry.id   AF-A0A6S7B3C1-F1
#
_cell.length_a   1.000
_cell.length_b   1.000
_cell.length_c   1.000
_cell.angle_alpha   90.00
_cell.angle_beta   90.00
_cell.angle_gamma   90.00
#
_symmetry.space_group_name_H-M   'P 1'
#
loop_
_entity.id
_entity.type
_entity.pdbx_description
1 polymer ?
#
loop_
_entity_poly.entity_id
_entity_poly.type
_entity_poly.pdbx_seq_one_letter_code
_entity_poly.pdbx_strand_id
1 'polypeptide(L)'
;MNGTTRIRLLTLPEHTSDPSRQVVSLANDEDPNARKDAVASAERVELHFPHFTDGRAYSQAYLLRRRLGFKGDLRATGDVLVDQLIQMERTGFSSAVLKDGIDPAEAKRQLDRFPAFYQGDVIHNAPFQRSPCLDQGGATARETSG
;
A
#
# COMPACT_ATOMS: atom_id res chain seq x y z
N MET A 1 17.33 4.67 16.12
CA MET A 1 16.43 5.80 15.79
C MET A 1 16.19 5.74 14.29
N ASN A 2 15.24 4.93 13.84
CA ASN A 2 15.00 4.76 12.40
C ASN A 2 14.05 5.89 12.00
N GLY A 3 14.61 7.00 11.51
CA GLY A 3 13.81 8.10 10.98
C GLY A 3 12.86 7.53 9.93
N THR A 4 11.56 7.56 10.23
CA THR A 4 10.49 7.09 9.36
C THR A 4 10.51 7.96 8.10
N THR A 5 11.32 7.55 7.12
CA THR A 5 11.40 8.24 5.84
C THR A 5 10.13 7.91 5.09
N ARG A 6 9.13 8.80 5.22
CA ARG A 6 7.85 8.66 4.54
C ARG A 6 8.06 8.62 3.03
N ILE A 7 7.34 7.74 2.34
CA ILE A 7 7.33 7.69 0.87
C ILE A 7 6.87 9.05 0.31
N ARG A 8 7.56 9.54 -0.73
CA ARG A 8 7.18 10.76 -1.45
C ARG A 8 6.07 10.46 -2.44
N LEU A 9 5.02 11.26 -2.42
CA LEU A 9 3.91 11.16 -3.37
C LEU A 9 4.11 12.17 -4.49
N LEU A 10 4.00 11.70 -5.72
CA LEU A 10 4.21 12.46 -6.93
C LEU A 10 3.00 12.30 -7.84
N THR A 11 2.67 13.34 -8.58
CA THR A 11 1.72 13.27 -9.68
C THR A 11 2.42 12.88 -10.98
N LEU A 12 1.65 12.40 -11.97
CA LEU A 12 2.14 12.14 -13.33
C LEU A 12 2.97 13.30 -13.93
N PRO A 13 2.52 14.57 -13.90
CA PRO A 13 3.32 15.69 -14.43
C PRO A 13 4.62 15.93 -13.65
N GLU A 14 4.61 15.79 -12.32
CA GLU A 14 5.83 15.90 -11.51
C GLU A 14 6.83 14.79 -11.82
N HIS A 15 6.33 13.58 -12.07
CA HIS A 15 7.17 12.47 -12.49
C HIS A 15 7.82 12.72 -13.86
N THR A 16 7.06 13.21 -14.84
CA THR A 16 7.57 13.53 -16.19
C THR A 16 8.54 14.71 -16.18
N SER A 17 8.33 15.69 -15.30
CA SER A 17 9.19 16.88 -15.19
C SER A 17 10.48 16.65 -14.38
N ASP A 18 10.70 15.44 -13.87
CA ASP A 18 11.81 15.16 -12.98
C ASP A 18 13.16 15.04 -13.75
N PRO A 19 14.18 15.85 -13.41
CA PRO A 19 15.41 15.97 -14.20
C PRO A 19 16.45 14.87 -13.94
N SER A 20 16.07 13.76 -13.32
CA SER A 20 17.00 12.65 -13.01
C SER A 20 17.70 12.14 -14.26
N ARG A 21 19.04 12.08 -14.23
CA ARG A 21 19.85 11.73 -15.40
C ARG A 21 19.97 10.21 -15.60
N GLN A 22 20.02 9.45 -14.51
CA GLN A 22 20.19 8.00 -14.56
C GLN A 22 18.95 7.30 -13.99
N VAL A 23 17.95 7.11 -14.85
CA VAL A 23 16.70 6.42 -14.53
C VAL A 23 16.70 5.03 -15.15
N VAL A 24 16.44 4.01 -14.34
CA VAL A 24 16.30 2.63 -14.80
C VAL A 24 14.88 2.17 -14.54
N SER A 25 14.10 2.03 -15.61
CA SER A 25 12.77 1.45 -15.53
C SER A 25 12.86 -0.08 -15.70
N LEU A 26 12.28 -0.82 -14.75
CA LEU A 26 12.18 -2.28 -14.79
C LEU A 26 10.72 -2.68 -15.04
N ALA A 27 10.53 -3.59 -15.99
CA ALA A 27 9.23 -4.23 -16.19
C ALA A 27 8.92 -5.19 -15.01
N ASN A 28 7.64 -5.47 -14.77
CA ASN A 28 7.20 -6.32 -13.66
C ASN A 28 7.61 -7.80 -13.78
N ASP A 29 8.03 -8.23 -14.97
CA ASP A 29 8.56 -9.59 -15.22
C ASP A 29 10.09 -9.62 -15.36
N GLU A 30 10.75 -8.46 -15.28
CA GLU A 30 12.20 -8.37 -15.46
C GLU A 30 12.95 -8.76 -14.18
N ASP A 31 14.02 -9.55 -14.29
CA ASP A 31 14.83 -9.90 -13.12
C ASP A 31 15.76 -8.73 -12.73
N PRO A 32 15.70 -8.21 -11.49
CA PRO A 32 16.52 -7.08 -11.07
C PRO A 32 18.01 -7.42 -10.99
N ASN A 33 18.39 -8.68 -10.83
CA ASN A 33 19.80 -9.08 -10.82
C ASN A 33 20.42 -9.03 -12.22
N ALA A 34 19.61 -9.26 -13.27
CA ALA A 34 20.06 -9.13 -14.65
C ALA A 34 20.51 -7.69 -14.97
N ARG A 35 19.92 -6.69 -14.30
CA ARG A 35 20.23 -5.26 -14.49
C ARG A 35 20.97 -4.64 -13.31
N LYS A 36 21.64 -5.46 -12.48
CA LYS A 36 22.36 -5.03 -11.28
C LYS A 36 23.32 -3.85 -11.51
N ASP A 37 24.04 -3.85 -12.62
CA ASP A 37 25.05 -2.84 -12.95
C ASP A 37 24.41 -1.49 -13.26
N ALA A 38 23.33 -1.51 -14.05
CA ALA A 38 22.54 -0.33 -14.36
C ALA A 38 21.87 0.22 -13.10
N VAL A 39 21.28 -0.66 -12.29
CA VAL A 39 20.66 -0.30 -11.00
C VAL A 39 21.67 0.31 -10.02
N ALA A 40 22.89 -0.23 -9.96
CA ALA A 40 23.92 0.26 -9.05
C ALA A 40 24.38 1.68 -9.40
N SER A 41 24.37 2.03 -10.69
CA SER A 41 24.72 3.37 -11.18
C SER A 41 23.51 4.32 -11.23
N ALA A 42 22.29 3.78 -11.16
CA ALA A 42 21.07 4.55 -11.26
C ALA A 42 20.87 5.50 -10.06
N GLU A 43 20.42 6.71 -10.34
CA GLU A 43 19.91 7.63 -9.33
C GLU A 43 18.48 7.25 -8.93
N ARG A 44 17.72 6.76 -9.92
CA ARG A 44 16.33 6.31 -9.75
C ARG A 44 16.10 4.96 -10.42
N VAL A 45 15.37 4.10 -9.72
CA VAL A 45 14.81 2.87 -10.30
C VAL A 45 13.30 2.97 -10.26
N GLU A 46 12.66 2.75 -11.41
CA GLU A 46 11.22 2.82 -11.57
C GLU A 46 10.66 1.43 -11.77
N LEU A 47 9.73 1.04 -10.89
CA LEU A 47 9.00 -0.22 -11.01
C LEU A 47 7.60 0.08 -11.51
N HIS A 48 7.25 -0.54 -12.63
CA HIS A 48 5.95 -0.36 -13.27
C HIS A 48 4.92 -1.35 -12.72
N PHE A 49 3.77 -0.83 -12.29
CA PHE A 49 2.63 -1.58 -11.80
C PHE A 49 1.51 -1.54 -12.85
N PRO A 50 1.41 -2.56 -13.72
CA PRO A 50 0.34 -2.61 -14.72
C PRO A 50 -1.04 -2.82 -14.07
N HIS A 51 -1.08 -3.57 -12.96
CA HIS A 51 -2.28 -3.79 -12.15
C HIS A 51 -1.94 -3.67 -10.67
N PHE A 52 -2.87 -3.10 -9.88
CA PHE A 52 -2.71 -2.90 -8.45
C PHE A 52 -2.48 -4.19 -7.64
N THR A 53 -2.88 -5.35 -8.18
CA THR A 53 -2.72 -6.69 -7.58
C THR A 53 -1.41 -7.40 -7.95
N ASP A 54 -0.59 -6.84 -8.84
CA ASP A 54 0.62 -7.51 -9.31
C ASP A 54 1.74 -7.41 -8.26
N GLY A 55 1.86 -8.46 -7.44
CA GLY A 55 2.81 -8.52 -6.34
C GLY A 55 4.31 -8.56 -6.75
N ARG A 56 4.62 -8.76 -8.04
CA ARG A 56 6.00 -8.98 -8.49
C ARG A 56 6.89 -7.76 -8.29
N ALA A 57 6.37 -6.56 -8.51
CA ALA A 57 7.13 -5.33 -8.29
C ALA A 57 7.52 -5.12 -6.80
N TYR A 58 6.73 -5.63 -5.84
CA TYR A 58 7.13 -5.63 -4.42
C TYR A 58 8.31 -6.57 -4.16
N SER A 59 8.30 -7.76 -4.76
CA SER A 59 9.41 -8.70 -4.69
C SER A 59 10.68 -8.10 -5.30
N GLN A 60 10.56 -7.43 -6.46
CA GLN A 60 11.68 -6.71 -7.08
C GLN A 60 12.22 -5.61 -6.16
N ALA A 61 11.36 -4.78 -5.58
CA ALA A 61 11.75 -3.74 -4.63
C ALA A 61 12.51 -4.29 -3.42
N TYR A 62 12.01 -5.38 -2.85
CA TYR A 62 12.65 -6.05 -1.73
C TYR A 62 14.05 -6.57 -2.12
N LEU A 63 14.20 -7.18 -3.30
CA LEU A 63 15.50 -7.63 -3.81
C LEU A 63 16.45 -6.45 -4.02
N LEU A 64 15.98 -5.36 -4.64
CA LEU A 64 16.78 -4.15 -4.88
C LEU A 64 17.35 -3.57 -3.58
N ARG A 65 16.53 -3.47 -2.53
CA ARG A 65 16.97 -2.97 -1.22
C ARG A 65 17.82 -3.97 -0.45
N ARG A 66 17.40 -5.24 -0.39
CA ARG A 66 17.99 -6.23 0.52
C ARG A 66 19.19 -6.98 -0.07
N ARG A 67 19.17 -7.26 -1.37
CA ARG A 67 20.24 -7.99 -2.08
C ARG A 67 21.19 -7.04 -2.77
N LEU A 68 20.67 -6.13 -3.58
CA LEU A 68 21.48 -5.19 -4.36
C LEU A 68 21.92 -3.96 -3.55
N GLY A 69 21.31 -3.73 -2.39
CA GLY A 69 21.67 -2.61 -1.51
C GLY A 69 21.42 -1.24 -2.13
N PHE A 70 20.48 -1.15 -3.08
CA PHE A 70 20.16 0.09 -3.79
C PHE A 70 19.78 1.20 -2.79
N LYS A 71 20.46 2.35 -2.87
CA LYS A 71 20.24 3.50 -1.99
C LYS A 71 19.56 4.69 -2.66
N GLY A 72 19.40 4.64 -3.99
CA GLY A 72 18.74 5.70 -4.74
C GLY A 72 17.23 5.75 -4.55
N ASP A 73 16.57 6.53 -5.40
CA ASP A 73 15.13 6.71 -5.40
C ASP A 73 14.45 5.49 -6.03
N LEU A 74 13.78 4.68 -5.21
CA LEU A 74 12.95 3.59 -5.72
C LEU A 74 11.52 4.10 -5.90
N ARG A 75 11.09 4.24 -7.16
CA ARG A 75 9.83 4.89 -7.53
C ARG A 75 8.82 3.87 -8.06
N ALA A 76 7.62 3.86 -7.49
CA ALA A 76 6.48 3.11 -8.04
C ALA A 76 5.75 3.96 -9.09
N THR A 77 5.40 3.37 -10.23
CA THR A 77 4.68 4.03 -11.34
C THR A 77 3.55 3.14 -11.85
N GLY A 78 2.49 3.71 -12.43
CA GLY A 78 1.35 2.97 -12.98
C GLY A 78 0.10 3.06 -12.10
N ASP A 79 -0.55 1.94 -11.83
CA ASP A 79 -1.82 1.88 -11.08
C ASP A 79 -1.59 1.90 -9.56
N VAL A 80 -0.99 3.00 -9.05
CA VAL A 80 -0.68 3.15 -7.63
C VAL A 80 -1.86 3.79 -6.88
N LEU A 81 -2.37 3.07 -5.88
CA LEU A 81 -3.47 3.48 -5.02
C LEU A 81 -2.97 3.88 -3.63
N VAL A 82 -3.76 4.71 -2.93
CA VAL A 82 -3.44 5.22 -1.59
C VAL A 82 -3.27 4.10 -0.56
N ASP A 83 -4.07 3.04 -0.67
CA ASP A 83 -4.03 1.87 0.23
C ASP A 83 -2.68 1.13 0.19
N GLN A 84 -2.02 1.15 -0.97
CA GLN A 84 -0.76 0.44 -1.21
C GLN A 84 0.46 1.21 -0.70
N LEU A 85 0.34 2.51 -0.42
CA LEU A 85 1.46 3.37 -0.05
C LEU A 85 2.17 2.88 1.22
N ILE A 86 1.42 2.38 2.20
CA ILE A 86 1.98 1.84 3.45
C ILE A 86 2.77 0.56 3.17
N GLN A 87 2.23 -0.32 2.32
CA GLN A 87 2.91 -1.55 1.94
C GLN A 87 4.20 -1.25 1.15
N MET A 88 4.17 -0.22 0.30
CA MET A 88 5.33 0.30 -0.44
C MET A 88 6.40 0.89 0.50
N GLU A 89 6.02 1.69 1.51
CA GLU A 89 6.96 2.17 2.54
C GLU A 89 7.69 1.00 3.21
N ARG A 90 6.95 -0.05 3.58
CA ARG A 90 7.49 -1.22 4.28
C ARG A 90 8.42 -2.08 3.41
N THR A 91 8.19 -2.11 2.11
CA THR A 91 9.06 -2.83 1.16
C THR A 91 10.29 -2.01 0.78
N GLY A 92 10.30 -0.70 1.06
CA GLY A 92 11.45 0.18 0.88
C GLY A 92 11.38 1.07 -0.36
N PHE A 93 10.17 1.34 -0.87
CA PHE A 93 9.98 2.39 -1.88
C PHE A 93 10.23 3.78 -1.29
N SER A 94 10.85 4.66 -2.08
CA SER A 94 11.14 6.05 -1.70
C SER A 94 10.14 7.04 -2.27
N SER A 95 9.60 6.76 -3.45
CA SER A 95 8.65 7.63 -4.14
C SER A 95 7.55 6.80 -4.81
N ALA A 96 6.36 7.38 -4.98
CA ALA A 96 5.23 6.75 -5.66
C ALA A 96 4.51 7.79 -6.53
N VAL A 97 4.26 7.44 -7.78
CA VAL A 97 3.48 8.24 -8.72
C VAL A 97 2.03 7.79 -8.62
N LEU A 98 1.16 8.69 -8.16
CA LEU A 98 -0.26 8.42 -8.01
C LEU A 98 -0.96 8.36 -9.36
N LYS A 99 -2.00 7.53 -9.42
CA LYS A 99 -2.91 7.45 -10.57
C LYS A 99 -3.59 8.79 -10.81
N ASP A 100 -3.87 9.08 -12.08
CA ASP A 100 -4.66 10.24 -12.48
C ASP A 100 -6.01 10.28 -11.76
N GLY A 101 -6.41 11.46 -11.29
CA GLY A 101 -7.62 11.67 -10.49
C GLY A 101 -7.47 11.48 -8.98
N ILE A 102 -6.31 11.04 -8.49
CA ILE A 102 -6.02 10.99 -7.05
C ILE A 102 -5.29 12.26 -6.61
N ASP A 103 -5.87 12.96 -5.64
CA ASP A 103 -5.23 14.15 -5.05
C ASP A 103 -4.06 13.74 -4.12
N PRO A 104 -2.84 14.22 -4.37
CA PRO A 104 -1.67 13.84 -3.57
C PRO A 104 -1.75 14.32 -2.13
N ALA A 105 -2.43 15.44 -1.85
CA ALA A 105 -2.61 15.92 -0.49
C ALA A 105 -3.59 15.03 0.28
N GLU A 106 -4.66 14.56 -0.36
CA GLU A 106 -5.57 13.57 0.24
C GLU A 106 -4.87 12.24 0.47
N ALA A 107 -4.12 11.73 -0.52
CA ALA A 107 -3.34 10.51 -0.37
C ALA A 107 -2.34 10.61 0.81
N LYS A 108 -1.68 11.77 0.97
CA LYS A 108 -0.80 12.04 2.10
C LYS A 108 -1.54 12.05 3.43
N ARG A 109 -2.74 12.65 3.49
CA ARG A 109 -3.58 12.65 4.71
C ARG A 109 -3.97 11.23 5.11
N GLN A 110 -4.39 10.41 4.15
CA GLN A 110 -4.73 9.00 4.39
C GLN A 110 -3.52 8.19 4.86
N LEU A 111 -2.36 8.36 4.21
CA LEU A 111 -1.10 7.71 4.59
C LEU A 111 -0.66 8.06 6.03
N ASP A 112 -0.90 9.30 6.45
CA ASP A 112 -0.60 9.75 7.82
C ASP A 112 -1.64 9.25 8.84
N ARG A 113 -2.92 9.19 8.43
CA ARG A 113 -4.06 8.75 9.25
C ARG A 113 -4.04 7.25 9.55
N PHE A 114 -3.60 6.41 8.61
CA PHE A 114 -3.89 4.97 8.63
C PHE A 114 -2.68 4.03 8.66
N PRO A 115 -1.64 4.21 9.50
CA PRO A 115 -0.55 3.22 9.59
C PRO A 115 -1.01 1.81 10.04
N ALA A 116 -2.26 1.65 10.51
CA ALA A 116 -2.78 0.45 11.15
C ALA A 116 -3.90 -0.30 10.40
N PHE A 117 -4.39 0.20 9.24
CA PHE A 117 -5.64 -0.30 8.64
C PHE A 117 -5.49 -1.45 7.63
N TYR A 118 -4.29 -2.00 7.46
CA TYR A 118 -4.09 -3.20 6.65
C TYR A 118 -4.49 -4.46 7.43
N GLN A 119 -5.81 -4.64 7.62
CA GLN A 119 -6.58 -5.88 7.86
C GLN A 119 -8.07 -5.52 8.09
N GLY A 120 -8.69 -4.82 7.14
CA GLY A 120 -10.05 -4.30 7.28
C GLY A 120 -11.09 -4.77 6.27
N ASP A 121 -10.75 -5.63 5.30
CA ASP A 121 -11.74 -6.07 4.29
C ASP A 121 -11.48 -7.50 3.78
N VAL A 122 -11.64 -8.47 4.68
CA VAL A 122 -11.97 -9.88 4.34
C VAL A 122 -12.65 -10.62 5.51
N ILE A 123 -12.76 -10.01 6.70
CA ILE A 123 -13.46 -10.57 7.87
C ILE A 123 -14.71 -9.73 8.20
N HIS A 124 -15.56 -9.46 7.21
CA HIS A 124 -16.98 -9.20 7.48
C HIS A 124 -17.84 -9.97 6.47
N ASN A 125 -17.56 -11.28 6.33
CA ASN A 125 -18.63 -12.20 6.04
C ASN A 125 -19.43 -12.37 7.34
N ALA A 126 -20.39 -11.46 7.60
CA ALA A 126 -21.35 -11.66 8.67
C ALA A 126 -22.17 -12.93 8.34
N PRO A 127 -22.09 -14.02 9.14
CA PRO A 127 -23.03 -15.11 8.98
C PRO A 127 -24.38 -14.63 9.53
N PHE A 128 -25.41 -14.72 8.72
CA PHE A 128 -26.79 -14.46 9.11
C PHE A 128 -27.25 -15.50 10.14
N GLN A 129 -27.11 -15.21 11.43
CA GLN A 129 -27.67 -16.04 12.49
C GLN A 129 -29.03 -15.46 12.90
N ARG A 130 -30.10 -16.19 12.56
CA ARG A 130 -31.46 -15.93 13.04
C ARG A 130 -31.49 -16.01 14.56
N SER A 131 -31.99 -14.98 15.22
CA SER A 131 -32.28 -14.98 16.66
C SER A 131 -33.35 -16.02 16.99
N PRO A 132 -33.19 -16.85 18.04
CA PRO A 132 -34.33 -17.41 18.73
C PRO A 132 -35.02 -16.32 19.57
N CYS A 133 -36.34 -16.37 19.57
CA CYS A 133 -37.23 -15.46 20.28
C CYS A 133 -36.89 -15.36 21.78
N LEU A 134 -37.00 -14.14 22.30
CA LEU A 134 -36.84 -13.83 23.72
C LEU A 134 -38.04 -14.39 24.49
N ASP A 135 -37.76 -15.30 25.42
CA ASP A 135 -38.63 -15.62 26.55
C ASP A 135 -38.80 -14.37 27.41
N GLN A 136 -40.03 -13.86 27.48
CA GLN A 136 -40.40 -12.67 28.22
C GLN A 136 -41.19 -13.05 29.47
N GLY A 137 -40.67 -12.63 30.62
CA GLY A 137 -41.50 -11.99 31.64
C GLY A 137 -42.05 -12.88 32.75
N GLY A 138 -41.22 -13.11 33.77
CA GLY A 138 -41.72 -13.33 35.13
C GLY A 138 -41.99 -11.99 35.82
N ALA A 139 -43.24 -11.73 36.20
CA ALA A 139 -43.58 -10.69 37.18
C ALA A 139 -44.98 -10.90 37.81
N THR A 140 -44.95 -11.04 39.15
CA THR A 140 -45.93 -10.60 40.17
C THR A 140 -47.25 -11.35 40.44
N ALA A 141 -47.24 -12.07 41.57
CA ALA A 141 -48.16 -12.04 42.72
C ALA A 141 -49.60 -11.48 42.58
N ARG A 142 -50.60 -12.28 43.02
CA ARG A 142 -51.61 -12.03 44.07
C ARG A 142 -52.72 -13.09 44.00
N GLU A 143 -52.94 -13.87 45.05
CA GLU A 143 -53.96 -13.67 46.11
C GLU A 143 -55.43 -13.78 45.63
N THR A 144 -56.23 -14.48 46.44
CA THR A 144 -57.71 -14.41 46.58
C THR A 144 -58.57 -15.58 46.05
N SER A 145 -58.89 -16.47 47.00
CA SER A 145 -60.25 -16.89 47.41
C SER A 145 -61.19 -17.64 46.46
N GLY A 146 -61.73 -18.76 46.96
CA GLY A 146 -62.89 -19.46 46.40
C GLY A 146 -62.97 -20.91 46.88
#